data_AF-A0A5E4QXR1-F1
#
_entry.id   AF-A0A5E4QXR1-F1
#
_cell.length_a   1.000
_cell.length_b   1.000
_cell.length_c   1.000
_cell.angle_alpha   90.00
_cell.angle_beta   90.00
_cell.angle_gamma   90.00
#
_symmetry.space_group_name_H-M   'P 1'
#
loop_
_entity.id
_entity.type
_entity.pdbx_description
1 polymer ?
#
loop_
_entity_poly.entity_id
_entity_poly.type
_entity_poly.pdbx_seq_one_letter_code
_entity_poly.pdbx_strand_id
1 'polypeptide(L)'
;MGLYHGIDELDIVYLTESGTYFLIMIYKLLILWSTRTDLPEYHKFLEILREDFLLVCCGSIGISMMFISILQLILWYSTGLATEQSKRPLIFPFWAFKTDFVMMKTQILWVREIATKADMVIWSVEDLLKGVHPATKQNERYFSALIKYRMRKIVQMHQSMLDLLRYYAKVYTKFLMFEQKVCAPVVCLSAYCITKVSSICFACWNTPFWNANPIIRPYLVLIMQRSLRPLPIKTPGFEEVSLQTFSNKMASAYSFYNMLRQANI
;
A
#
# COMPACT_ATOMS: atom_id res chain seq x y z
N MET A 1 -26.77 -16.01 -21.48
CA MET A 1 -26.71 -16.61 -22.83
C MET A 1 -25.32 -17.14 -23.17
N GLY A 2 -24.23 -16.34 -23.05
CA GLY A 2 -22.86 -16.80 -23.39
C GLY A 2 -22.36 -18.05 -22.65
N LEU A 3 -22.50 -18.13 -21.32
CA LEU A 3 -22.11 -19.32 -20.55
C LEU A 3 -22.88 -20.59 -20.96
N TYR A 4 -24.18 -20.45 -21.24
CA TYR A 4 -25.02 -21.56 -21.66
C TYR A 4 -24.56 -22.08 -23.03
N HIS A 5 -24.25 -21.17 -23.96
CA HIS A 5 -23.78 -21.54 -25.29
C HIS A 5 -22.39 -22.20 -25.28
N GLY A 6 -21.46 -21.69 -24.45
CA GLY A 6 -20.13 -22.30 -24.30
C GLY A 6 -20.15 -23.69 -23.65
N ILE A 7 -21.12 -23.96 -22.77
CA ILE A 7 -21.32 -25.32 -22.20
C ILE A 7 -21.88 -26.26 -23.28
N ASP A 8 -22.84 -25.79 -24.08
CA ASP A 8 -23.50 -26.60 -25.10
C ASP A 8 -22.56 -26.97 -26.26
N GLU A 9 -21.67 -26.05 -26.65
CA GLU A 9 -20.67 -26.28 -27.72
C GLU A 9 -19.35 -26.88 -27.22
N LEU A 10 -19.16 -27.02 -25.88
CA LEU A 10 -17.90 -27.44 -25.25
C LEU A 10 -16.68 -26.59 -25.68
N ASP A 11 -16.90 -25.34 -26.12
CA ASP A 11 -15.83 -24.42 -26.47
C ASP A 11 -15.22 -23.81 -25.19
N ILE A 12 -14.08 -24.37 -24.78
CA ILE A 12 -13.31 -23.93 -23.62
C ILE A 12 -12.93 -22.44 -23.73
N VAL A 13 -12.67 -21.93 -24.93
CA VAL A 13 -12.30 -20.53 -25.14
C VAL A 13 -13.48 -19.62 -24.81
N TYR A 14 -14.67 -19.95 -25.31
CA TYR A 14 -15.88 -19.18 -25.04
C TYR A 14 -16.33 -19.25 -23.57
N LEU A 15 -16.16 -20.43 -22.95
CA LEU A 15 -16.45 -20.64 -21.54
C LEU A 15 -15.52 -19.81 -20.64
N THR A 16 -14.21 -19.81 -20.94
CA THR A 16 -13.23 -19.03 -20.17
C THR A 16 -13.39 -17.53 -20.37
N GLU A 17 -13.71 -17.07 -21.58
CA GLU A 17 -13.97 -15.66 -21.86
C GLU A 17 -15.22 -15.16 -21.10
N SER A 18 -16.36 -15.85 -21.26
CA SER A 18 -17.61 -15.46 -20.59
C SER A 18 -17.52 -15.55 -19.05
N GLY A 19 -16.83 -16.58 -18.53
CA GLY A 19 -16.51 -16.71 -17.11
C GLY A 19 -15.65 -15.56 -16.59
N THR A 20 -14.63 -15.16 -17.36
CA THR A 20 -13.76 -14.02 -17.00
C THR A 20 -14.55 -12.72 -16.92
N TYR A 21 -15.44 -12.44 -17.87
CA TYR A 21 -16.30 -11.26 -17.81
C TYR A 21 -17.23 -11.25 -16.61
N PHE A 22 -17.80 -12.41 -16.28
CA PHE A 22 -18.66 -12.54 -15.11
C PHE A 22 -17.90 -12.26 -13.81
N LEU A 23 -16.68 -12.81 -13.66
CA LEU A 23 -15.80 -12.53 -12.53
C LEU A 23 -15.45 -11.04 -12.43
N ILE A 24 -15.10 -10.41 -13.55
CA ILE A 24 -14.79 -8.96 -13.60
C ILE A 24 -16.02 -8.12 -13.21
N MET A 25 -17.23 -8.49 -13.65
CA MET A 25 -18.45 -7.76 -13.30
C MET A 25 -18.82 -7.91 -11.83
N ILE A 26 -18.73 -9.12 -11.27
CA ILE A 26 -18.88 -9.34 -9.82
C ILE A 26 -17.87 -8.50 -9.06
N TYR A 27 -16.62 -8.46 -9.52
CA TYR A 27 -15.58 -7.67 -8.88
C TYR A 27 -15.92 -6.18 -8.87
N LYS A 28 -16.34 -5.61 -10.01
CA LYS A 28 -16.78 -4.22 -10.09
C LYS A 28 -17.94 -3.90 -9.15
N LEU A 29 -18.91 -4.80 -9.04
CA LEU A 29 -20.04 -4.64 -8.12
C LEU A 29 -19.59 -4.68 -6.65
N LEU A 30 -18.65 -5.57 -6.29
CA LEU A 30 -18.03 -5.61 -4.97
C LEU A 30 -17.26 -4.33 -4.65
N ILE A 31 -16.51 -3.79 -5.61
CA ILE A 31 -15.79 -2.51 -5.46
C ILE A 31 -16.77 -1.38 -5.21
N LEU A 32 -17.79 -1.25 -6.06
CA LEU A 32 -18.82 -0.21 -5.96
C LEU A 32 -19.58 -0.32 -4.63
N TRP A 33 -19.93 -1.54 -4.22
CA TRP A 33 -20.62 -1.79 -2.96
C TRP A 33 -19.74 -1.40 -1.77
N SER A 34 -18.50 -1.87 -1.73
CA SER A 34 -17.55 -1.58 -0.64
C SER A 34 -17.30 -0.08 -0.51
N THR A 35 -17.07 0.60 -1.64
CA THR A 35 -16.87 2.06 -1.70
C THR A 35 -18.08 2.82 -1.20
N ARG A 36 -19.29 2.34 -1.51
CA ARG A 36 -20.54 2.94 -1.04
C ARG A 36 -20.78 2.70 0.45
N THR A 37 -20.40 1.54 0.98
CA THR A 37 -20.57 1.22 2.41
C THR A 37 -19.59 1.98 3.30
N ASP A 38 -18.36 2.18 2.86
CA ASP A 38 -17.28 2.81 3.65
C ASP A 38 -16.96 4.23 3.16
N LEU A 39 -17.95 4.90 2.56
CA LEU A 39 -17.80 6.25 2.01
C LEU A 39 -17.26 7.28 3.04
N PRO A 40 -17.72 7.33 4.31
CA PRO A 40 -17.20 8.32 5.25
C PRO A 40 -15.74 8.02 5.66
N GLU A 41 -15.37 6.75 5.84
CA GLU A 41 -13.98 6.36 6.07
C GLU A 41 -13.11 6.70 4.88
N TYR A 42 -13.60 6.48 3.66
CA TYR A 42 -12.90 6.83 2.43
C TYR A 42 -12.68 8.34 2.29
N HIS A 43 -13.68 9.17 2.62
CA HIS A 43 -13.50 10.63 2.63
C HIS A 43 -12.47 11.08 3.65
N LYS A 44 -12.52 10.57 4.88
CA LYS A 44 -11.53 10.90 5.91
C LYS A 44 -10.13 10.46 5.52
N PHE A 45 -10.03 9.32 4.86
CA PHE A 45 -8.78 8.81 4.31
C PHE A 45 -8.22 9.69 3.19
N LEU A 46 -9.07 10.16 2.27
CA LEU A 46 -8.69 11.13 1.24
C LEU A 46 -8.32 12.51 1.81
N GLU A 47 -8.95 12.93 2.90
CA GLU A 47 -8.64 14.18 3.59
C GLU A 47 -7.24 14.15 4.20
N ILE A 48 -6.92 13.08 4.95
CA ILE A 48 -5.58 12.85 5.50
C ILE A 48 -4.54 12.81 4.38
N LEU A 49 -4.85 12.11 3.28
CA LEU A 49 -3.97 12.15 2.11
C LEU A 49 -3.77 13.54 1.57
N ARG A 50 -4.82 14.32 1.42
CA ARG A 50 -4.71 15.63 0.78
C ARG A 50 -3.79 16.53 1.59
N GLU A 51 -3.91 16.49 2.91
CA GLU A 51 -3.03 17.21 3.83
C GLU A 51 -1.58 16.76 3.69
N ASP A 52 -1.36 15.46 3.56
CA ASP A 52 -0.03 14.87 3.42
C ASP A 52 0.58 15.10 2.03
N PHE A 53 -0.23 15.00 0.98
CA PHE A 53 0.15 15.26 -0.40
C PHE A 53 0.57 16.70 -0.61
N LEU A 54 -0.06 17.67 0.05
CA LEU A 54 0.39 19.06 -0.03
C LEU A 54 1.82 19.20 0.54
N LEU A 55 2.13 18.44 1.58
CA LEU A 55 3.43 18.41 2.22
C LEU A 55 4.49 17.72 1.33
N VAL A 56 4.12 16.64 0.64
CA VAL A 56 4.98 15.89 -0.29
C VAL A 56 5.13 16.57 -1.66
N CYS A 57 4.06 17.17 -2.21
CA CYS A 57 4.06 17.89 -3.49
C CYS A 57 4.73 19.27 -3.43
N CYS A 58 4.85 19.88 -2.25
CA CYS A 58 5.78 21.00 -2.09
C CYS A 58 7.26 20.57 -2.24
N GLY A 59 7.54 19.26 -2.23
CA GLY A 59 8.82 18.68 -2.65
C GLY A 59 8.83 18.27 -4.13
N SER A 60 10.04 18.16 -4.69
CA SER A 60 10.32 17.80 -6.09
C SER A 60 9.67 16.49 -6.60
N ILE A 61 9.14 15.66 -5.69
CA ILE A 61 8.51 14.38 -5.98
C ILE A 61 7.13 14.54 -6.65
N GLY A 62 6.36 15.58 -6.30
CA GLY A 62 5.02 15.81 -6.88
C GLY A 62 5.04 16.01 -8.40
N ILE A 63 6.06 16.70 -8.90
CA ILE A 63 6.27 16.96 -10.33
C ILE A 63 6.50 15.65 -11.09
N SER A 64 7.24 14.70 -10.51
CA SER A 64 7.52 13.41 -11.15
C SER A 64 6.26 12.56 -11.37
N MET A 65 5.32 12.59 -10.42
CA MET A 65 4.07 11.82 -10.51
C MET A 65 3.09 12.44 -11.50
N MET A 66 3.08 13.77 -11.61
CA MET A 66 2.33 14.48 -12.64
C MET A 66 2.85 14.13 -14.04
N PHE A 67 4.18 14.09 -14.21
CA PHE A 67 4.83 13.71 -15.46
C PHE A 67 4.49 12.27 -15.90
N ILE A 68 4.53 11.29 -14.99
CA ILE A 68 4.19 9.89 -15.33
C ILE A 68 2.72 9.77 -15.77
N SER A 69 1.81 10.50 -15.12
CA SER A 69 0.39 10.48 -15.45
C SER A 69 0.13 11.08 -16.84
N ILE A 70 0.80 12.20 -17.16
CA ILE A 70 0.73 12.85 -18.47
C ILE A 70 1.35 11.96 -19.55
N LEU A 71 2.51 11.33 -19.28
CA LEU A 71 3.17 10.43 -20.22
C LEU A 71 2.31 9.21 -20.57
N GLN A 72 1.61 8.63 -19.59
CA GLN A 72 0.68 7.53 -19.83
C GLN A 72 -0.56 7.95 -20.63
N LEU A 73 -1.04 9.18 -20.43
CA LEU A 73 -2.13 9.73 -21.24
C LEU A 73 -1.70 9.93 -22.70
N ILE A 74 -0.48 10.43 -22.91
CA ILE A 74 0.10 10.62 -24.25
C ILE A 74 0.31 9.28 -24.95
N LEU A 75 0.87 8.27 -24.26
CA LEU A 75 1.05 6.92 -24.81
C LEU A 75 -0.29 6.25 -25.15
N TRP A 76 -1.32 6.50 -24.36
CA TRP A 76 -2.68 6.03 -24.67
C TRP A 76 -3.25 6.73 -25.91
N TYR A 77 -3.06 8.04 -26.03
CA TYR A 77 -3.53 8.80 -27.20
C TYR A 77 -2.77 8.39 -28.48
N SER A 78 -1.46 8.17 -28.40
CA SER A 78 -0.65 7.78 -29.55
C SER A 78 -0.96 6.36 -30.05
N THR A 79 -1.27 5.43 -29.13
CA THR A 79 -1.66 4.06 -29.49
C THR A 79 -3.11 3.97 -30.00
N GLY A 80 -4.00 4.85 -29.55
CA GLY A 80 -5.39 4.92 -30.02
C GLY A 80 -5.56 5.38 -31.46
N LEU A 81 -4.63 6.17 -32.00
CA LEU A 81 -4.68 6.70 -33.38
C LEU A 81 -4.23 5.69 -34.45
N ALA A 82 -3.62 4.56 -34.08
CA ALA A 82 -2.98 3.65 -35.03
C ALA A 82 -3.88 2.51 -35.57
N THR A 83 -5.18 2.47 -35.23
CA THR A 83 -6.02 1.30 -35.52
C THR A 83 -7.36 1.64 -36.17
N GLU A 84 -7.33 2.19 -37.39
CA GLU A 84 -8.57 2.36 -38.19
C GLU A 84 -8.77 1.33 -39.33
N GLN A 85 -7.81 0.48 -39.69
CA GLN A 85 -7.97 -0.37 -40.91
C GLN A 85 -7.59 -1.85 -40.84
N SER A 86 -7.16 -2.42 -39.71
CA SER A 86 -6.91 -3.86 -39.62
C SER A 86 -7.99 -4.58 -38.81
N LYS A 87 -8.53 -5.67 -39.38
CA LYS A 87 -9.51 -6.57 -38.77
C LYS A 87 -9.15 -6.82 -37.30
N ARG A 88 -10.08 -6.47 -36.41
CA ARG A 88 -9.92 -6.50 -34.95
C ARG A 88 -9.50 -7.90 -34.50
N PRO A 89 -8.27 -8.12 -33.99
CA PRO A 89 -8.03 -9.30 -33.17
C PRO A 89 -8.89 -9.16 -31.91
N LEU A 90 -9.47 -10.27 -31.46
CA LEU A 90 -10.30 -10.39 -30.26
C LEU A 90 -9.81 -9.44 -29.17
N ILE A 91 -10.60 -8.39 -28.95
CA ILE A 91 -10.34 -7.33 -27.97
C ILE A 91 -10.64 -7.95 -26.61
N PHE A 92 -9.67 -8.70 -26.08
CA PHE A 92 -9.58 -8.95 -24.64
C PHE A 92 -9.60 -7.60 -23.92
N PRO A 93 -10.23 -7.49 -22.75
CA PRO A 93 -10.87 -6.24 -22.33
C PRO A 93 -9.85 -5.26 -21.75
N PHE A 94 -9.24 -4.46 -22.62
CA PHE A 94 -8.46 -3.27 -22.24
C PHE A 94 -9.27 -2.31 -21.34
N TRP A 95 -10.61 -2.34 -21.43
CA TRP A 95 -11.52 -1.59 -20.56
C TRP A 95 -11.67 -2.17 -19.14
N ALA A 96 -11.47 -3.47 -18.94
CA ALA A 96 -11.42 -4.06 -17.60
C ALA A 96 -10.11 -3.69 -16.89
N PHE A 97 -9.00 -3.78 -17.62
CA PHE A 97 -7.68 -3.36 -17.14
C PHE A 97 -7.66 -1.90 -16.67
N LYS A 98 -8.46 -1.00 -17.25
CA LYS A 98 -8.47 0.41 -16.85
C LYS A 98 -8.90 0.62 -15.40
N THR A 99 -9.92 -0.12 -14.93
CA THR A 99 -10.39 -0.06 -13.54
C THR A 99 -9.41 -0.69 -12.56
N ASP A 100 -8.88 -1.87 -12.90
CA ASP A 100 -7.94 -2.59 -12.03
C ASP A 100 -6.60 -1.85 -11.93
N PHE A 101 -6.18 -1.20 -13.02
CA PHE A 101 -4.99 -0.36 -13.06
C PHE A 101 -5.14 0.89 -12.21
N VAL A 102 -6.32 1.53 -12.17
CA VAL A 102 -6.57 2.65 -11.26
C VAL A 102 -6.45 2.19 -9.81
N MET A 103 -7.04 1.04 -9.47
CA MET A 103 -6.97 0.53 -8.11
C MET A 103 -5.54 0.15 -7.71
N MET A 104 -4.80 -0.57 -8.56
CA MET A 104 -3.39 -0.91 -8.32
C MET A 104 -2.53 0.35 -8.19
N LYS A 105 -2.72 1.35 -9.07
CA LYS A 105 -2.02 2.64 -8.97
C LYS A 105 -2.29 3.34 -7.65
N THR A 106 -3.55 3.36 -7.22
CA THR A 106 -3.90 3.96 -5.93
C THR A 106 -3.14 3.22 -4.83
N GLN A 107 -3.16 1.88 -4.79
CA GLN A 107 -2.42 1.09 -3.79
C GLN A 107 -0.92 1.33 -3.79
N ILE A 108 -0.28 1.42 -4.96
CA ILE A 108 1.16 1.75 -5.06
C ILE A 108 1.43 3.13 -4.47
N LEU A 109 0.59 4.11 -4.80
CA LEU A 109 0.68 5.47 -4.29
C LEU A 109 0.50 5.51 -2.77
N TRP A 110 -0.45 4.74 -2.23
CA TRP A 110 -0.68 4.60 -0.79
C TRP A 110 0.53 4.00 -0.06
N VAL A 111 1.05 2.89 -0.60
CA VAL A 111 2.20 2.19 -0.02
C VAL A 111 3.43 3.10 -0.01
N ARG A 112 3.63 3.87 -1.08
CA ARG A 112 4.70 4.86 -1.18
C ARG A 112 4.55 5.97 -0.16
N GLU A 113 3.33 6.48 0.07
CA GLU A 113 3.06 7.52 1.05
C GLU A 113 3.35 7.04 2.49
N ILE A 114 2.85 5.85 2.85
CA ILE A 114 3.12 5.23 4.16
C ILE A 114 4.62 5.01 4.35
N ALA A 115 5.31 4.51 3.32
CA ALA A 115 6.75 4.29 3.38
C ALA A 115 7.53 5.60 3.55
N THR A 116 7.12 6.65 2.84
CA THR A 116 7.74 7.98 2.91
C THR A 116 7.57 8.59 4.31
N LYS A 117 6.38 8.48 4.91
CA LYS A 117 6.16 8.89 6.31
C LYS A 117 6.99 8.09 7.30
N ALA A 118 7.09 6.78 7.09
CA ALA A 118 7.95 5.94 7.92
C ALA A 118 9.41 6.39 7.85
N ASP A 119 9.92 6.70 6.65
CA ASP A 119 11.26 7.23 6.45
C ASP A 119 11.46 8.60 7.12
N MET A 120 10.48 9.51 7.03
CA MET A 120 10.53 10.79 7.74
C MET A 120 10.60 10.60 9.26
N VAL A 121 9.86 9.64 9.81
CA VAL A 121 9.92 9.30 11.24
C VAL A 121 11.28 8.73 11.61
N ILE A 122 11.83 7.81 10.80
CA ILE A 122 13.17 7.24 11.00
C ILE A 122 14.22 8.36 11.03
N TRP A 123 14.25 9.23 10.02
CA TRP A 123 15.20 10.34 9.97
C TRP A 123 15.05 11.30 11.15
N SER A 124 13.82 11.56 11.58
CA SER A 124 13.56 12.45 12.72
C SER A 124 14.01 11.82 14.04
N VAL A 125 13.89 10.50 14.19
CA VAL A 125 14.41 9.75 15.34
C VAL A 125 15.93 9.76 15.34
N GLU A 126 16.58 9.51 14.19
CA GLU A 126 18.04 9.54 14.07
C GLU A 126 18.62 10.95 14.31
N ASP A 127 17.90 12.00 13.90
CA ASP A 127 18.30 13.40 14.14
C ASP A 127 17.99 13.89 15.56
N LEU A 128 17.20 13.13 16.34
CA LEU A 128 16.74 13.55 17.67
C LEU A 128 17.90 13.90 18.61
N LEU A 129 19.00 13.13 18.54
CA LEU A 129 20.18 13.30 19.39
C LEU A 129 21.38 13.94 18.65
N LYS A 130 21.29 14.17 17.33
CA LYS A 130 22.36 14.84 16.59
C LYS A 130 22.52 16.28 17.09
N GLY A 131 23.73 16.62 17.52
CA GLY A 131 24.06 17.94 18.07
C GLY A 131 23.65 18.16 19.53
N VAL A 132 23.13 17.13 20.22
CA VAL A 132 22.89 17.20 21.67
C VAL A 132 24.17 16.79 22.39
N HIS A 133 25.00 17.77 22.73
CA HIS A 133 26.17 17.60 23.58
C HIS A 133 25.79 17.72 25.07
N PRO A 134 26.55 17.12 26.01
CA PRO A 134 26.30 17.31 27.44
C PRO A 134 26.30 18.81 27.77
N ALA A 135 25.12 19.32 28.13
CA ALA A 135 24.91 20.75 28.32
C ALA A 135 25.56 21.23 29.62
N THR A 136 26.17 22.40 29.59
CA THR A 136 26.45 23.18 30.81
C THR A 136 25.14 23.53 31.51
N LYS A 137 25.14 23.63 32.86
CA LYS A 137 23.93 23.84 33.70
C LYS A 137 23.00 24.98 33.21
N GLN A 138 23.54 25.99 32.53
CA GLN A 138 22.77 27.13 32.03
C GLN A 138 21.93 26.81 30.77
N ASN A 139 22.37 25.86 29.93
CA ASN A 139 21.69 25.51 28.67
C ASN A 139 20.74 24.32 28.79
N GLU A 140 20.72 23.63 29.95
CA GLU A 140 19.92 22.42 30.16
C GLU A 140 18.42 22.65 29.93
N ARG A 141 17.88 23.80 30.37
CA ARG A 141 16.47 24.16 30.15
C ARG A 141 16.14 24.33 28.66
N TYR A 142 17.02 24.97 27.90
CA TYR A 142 16.85 25.19 26.47
C TYR A 142 16.87 23.86 25.70
N PHE A 143 17.86 23.00 25.96
CA PHE A 143 17.93 21.68 25.32
C PHE A 143 16.76 20.78 25.69
N SER A 144 16.31 20.80 26.95
CA SER A 144 15.12 20.05 27.37
C SER A 144 13.86 20.51 26.63
N ALA A 145 13.68 21.82 26.46
CA ALA A 145 12.57 22.37 25.68
C ALA A 145 12.65 21.99 24.18
N LEU A 146 13.85 22.07 23.58
CA LEU A 146 14.08 21.70 22.18
C LEU A 146 13.82 20.22 21.92
N ILE A 147 14.32 19.34 22.78
CA ILE A 147 14.09 17.90 22.72
C ILE A 147 12.60 17.58 22.87
N LYS A 148 11.92 18.22 23.85
CA LYS A 148 10.49 18.03 24.05
C LYS A 148 9.68 18.45 22.82
N TYR A 149 10.08 19.56 22.18
CA TYR A 149 9.48 20.02 20.93
C TYR A 149 9.68 19.02 19.79
N ARG A 150 10.93 18.58 19.54
CA ARG A 150 11.24 17.56 18.52
C ARG A 150 10.48 16.26 18.75
N MET A 151 10.44 15.79 20.00
CA MET A 151 9.74 14.55 20.36
C MET A 151 8.24 14.65 20.12
N ARG A 152 7.62 15.79 20.47
CA ARG A 152 6.21 16.04 20.16
C ARG A 152 5.94 15.92 18.66
N LYS A 153 6.81 16.50 17.83
CA LYS A 153 6.69 16.41 16.37
C LYS A 153 6.84 14.97 15.86
N ILE A 154 7.82 14.21 16.36
CA ILE A 154 8.01 12.79 16.01
C ILE A 154 6.77 11.97 16.36
N VAL A 155 6.23 12.14 17.57
CA VAL A 155 5.02 11.42 18.02
C VAL A 155 3.81 11.78 17.15
N GLN A 156 3.64 13.05 16.80
CA GLN A 156 2.58 13.48 15.89
C GLN A 156 2.70 12.86 14.49
N MET A 157 3.91 12.84 13.90
CA MET A 157 4.15 12.21 12.60
C MET A 157 3.91 10.70 12.64
N HIS A 158 4.39 10.02 13.68
CA HIS A 158 4.16 8.59 13.86
C HIS A 158 2.67 8.27 14.04
N GLN A 159 1.94 9.08 14.81
CA GLN A 159 0.50 8.90 15.01
C GLN A 159 -0.28 9.11 13.71
N SER A 160 0.02 10.16 12.94
CA SER A 160 -0.55 10.40 11.61
C SER A 160 -0.33 9.21 10.67
N MET A 161 0.89 8.65 10.64
CA MET A 161 1.21 7.47 9.86
C MET A 161 0.39 6.23 10.30
N LEU A 162 0.25 6.00 11.62
CA LEU A 162 -0.57 4.89 12.13
C LEU A 162 -2.06 5.06 11.82
N ASP A 163 -2.56 6.29 11.86
CA ASP A 163 -3.95 6.58 11.52
C ASP A 163 -4.19 6.35 10.02
N LEU A 164 -3.27 6.80 9.15
CA LEU A 164 -3.28 6.49 7.72
C LEU A 164 -3.31 4.98 7.46
N LEU A 165 -2.43 4.22 8.13
CA LEU A 165 -2.40 2.76 8.03
C LEU A 165 -3.71 2.12 8.52
N ARG A 166 -4.33 2.66 9.58
CA ARG A 166 -5.61 2.16 10.09
C ARG A 166 -6.76 2.40 9.10
N TYR A 167 -6.85 3.58 8.50
CA TYR A 167 -7.88 3.86 7.49
C TYR A 167 -7.64 3.05 6.22
N TYR A 168 -6.38 2.92 5.78
CA TYR A 168 -6.00 2.02 4.70
C TYR A 168 -6.47 0.59 4.99
N ALA A 169 -6.12 0.05 6.16
CA ALA A 169 -6.54 -1.30 6.53
C ALA A 169 -8.07 -1.42 6.53
N LYS A 170 -8.82 -0.47 7.09
CA LYS A 170 -10.29 -0.52 7.09
C LYS A 170 -10.89 -0.57 5.68
N VAL A 171 -10.48 0.36 4.81
CA VAL A 171 -10.98 0.45 3.44
C VAL A 171 -10.58 -0.81 2.68
N TYR A 172 -9.31 -1.20 2.74
CA TYR A 172 -8.78 -2.25 1.90
C TYR A 172 -8.96 -3.67 2.43
N THR A 173 -9.29 -3.90 3.71
CA THR A 173 -9.50 -5.26 4.26
C THR A 173 -10.57 -6.04 3.50
N LYS A 174 -11.67 -5.38 3.10
CA LYS A 174 -12.73 -6.01 2.30
C LYS A 174 -12.25 -6.38 0.90
N PHE A 175 -11.50 -5.50 0.24
CA PHE A 175 -10.90 -5.74 -1.06
C PHE A 175 -9.79 -6.81 -1.00
N LEU A 176 -9.03 -6.84 0.10
CA LEU A 176 -7.91 -7.75 0.30
C LEU A 176 -8.34 -9.21 0.30
N MET A 177 -9.56 -9.54 0.78
CA MET A 177 -10.09 -10.91 0.68
C MET A 177 -10.22 -11.37 -0.77
N PHE A 178 -10.62 -10.47 -1.65
CA PHE A 178 -10.78 -10.76 -3.08
C PHE A 178 -9.43 -10.75 -3.79
N GLU A 179 -8.64 -9.70 -3.57
CA GLU A 179 -7.31 -9.50 -4.14
C GLU A 179 -6.33 -10.60 -3.73
N GLN A 180 -6.40 -11.14 -2.51
CA GLN A 180 -5.55 -12.27 -2.08
C GLN A 180 -5.71 -13.53 -2.94
N LYS A 181 -6.83 -13.67 -3.66
CA LYS A 181 -7.06 -14.79 -4.57
C LYS A 181 -6.66 -14.47 -6.02
N VAL A 182 -6.60 -13.19 -6.39
CA VAL A 182 -6.47 -12.76 -7.79
C VAL A 182 -5.14 -12.07 -8.09
N CYS A 183 -4.52 -11.41 -7.11
CA CYS A 183 -3.40 -10.49 -7.36
C CYS A 183 -2.28 -10.62 -6.31
N ALA A 184 -1.19 -11.29 -6.69
CA ALA A 184 0.01 -11.42 -5.86
C ALA A 184 0.71 -10.07 -5.52
N PRO A 185 0.77 -9.07 -6.42
CA PRO A 185 1.41 -7.78 -6.15
C PRO A 185 0.88 -7.02 -4.92
N VAL A 186 -0.44 -7.07 -4.68
CA VAL A 186 -1.08 -6.31 -3.60
C VAL A 186 -0.72 -6.85 -2.21
N VAL A 187 -0.62 -8.16 -2.11
CA VAL A 187 -0.15 -8.85 -0.90
C VAL A 187 1.31 -8.45 -0.61
N CYS A 188 2.15 -8.40 -1.64
CA CYS A 188 3.56 -7.98 -1.52
C CYS A 188 3.70 -6.53 -1.05
N LEU A 189 2.95 -5.60 -1.66
CA LEU A 189 2.97 -4.18 -1.28
C LEU A 189 2.49 -3.97 0.18
N SER A 190 1.45 -4.69 0.59
CA SER A 190 0.95 -4.63 1.97
C SER A 190 1.97 -5.19 2.97
N ALA A 191 2.64 -6.29 2.63
CA ALA A 191 3.73 -6.84 3.43
C ALA A 191 4.93 -5.86 3.52
N TYR A 192 5.26 -5.17 2.43
CA TYR A 192 6.30 -4.13 2.43
C TYR A 192 5.96 -2.97 3.36
N CYS A 193 4.71 -2.50 3.40
CA CYS A 193 4.29 -1.48 4.37
C CYS A 193 4.54 -1.93 5.81
N ILE A 194 4.19 -3.18 6.14
CA ILE A 194 4.35 -3.73 7.48
C ILE A 194 5.83 -3.79 7.86
N THR A 195 6.70 -4.29 6.97
CA THR A 195 8.15 -4.34 7.23
C THR A 195 8.75 -2.95 7.39
N LYS A 196 8.27 -1.98 6.61
CA LYS A 196 8.72 -0.59 6.68
C LYS A 196 8.30 0.09 7.99
N VAL A 197 7.09 -0.13 8.48
CA VAL A 197 6.67 0.37 9.81
C VAL A 197 7.52 -0.25 10.93
N SER A 198 7.85 -1.55 10.82
CA SER A 198 8.75 -2.22 11.76
C SER A 198 10.18 -1.65 11.73
N SER A 199 10.64 -1.11 10.60
CA SER A 199 11.97 -0.47 10.53
C SER A 199 12.12 0.77 11.42
N ILE A 200 11.02 1.42 11.79
CA ILE A 200 11.02 2.52 12.78
C ILE A 200 11.52 2.00 14.14
N CYS A 201 11.14 0.78 14.52
CA CYS A 201 11.60 0.19 15.78
C CYS A 201 13.12 -0.03 15.77
N PHE A 202 13.67 -0.51 14.66
CA PHE A 202 15.12 -0.68 14.51
C PHE A 202 15.86 0.67 14.58
N ALA A 203 15.32 1.71 13.95
CA ALA A 203 15.89 3.06 14.04
C ALA A 203 15.88 3.60 15.48
N CYS A 204 14.78 3.41 16.22
CA CYS A 204 14.71 3.76 17.63
C CYS A 204 15.73 2.96 18.47
N TRP A 205 15.96 1.68 18.13
CA TRP A 205 16.88 0.80 18.88
C TRP A 205 18.35 1.17 18.66
N ASN A 206 18.69 1.58 17.44
CA ASN A 206 20.03 2.04 17.08
C ASN A 206 20.36 3.42 17.68
N THR A 207 19.35 4.16 18.15
CA THR A 207 19.56 5.42 18.86
C THR A 207 20.04 5.12 20.28
N PRO A 208 21.13 5.73 20.80
CA PRO A 208 21.69 5.44 22.12
C PRO A 208 20.83 6.01 23.27
N PHE A 209 19.58 5.57 23.36
CA PHE A 209 18.57 6.11 24.28
C PHE A 209 18.86 5.79 25.76
N TRP A 210 19.73 4.82 26.05
CA TRP A 210 20.19 4.52 27.41
C TRP A 210 21.02 5.65 28.00
N ASN A 211 21.70 6.44 27.16
CA ASN A 211 22.43 7.65 27.55
C ASN A 211 21.58 8.93 27.41
N ALA A 212 20.33 8.81 26.94
CA ALA A 212 19.46 9.95 26.72
C ALA A 212 18.77 10.39 28.02
N ASN A 213 18.21 11.60 28.00
CA ASN A 213 17.46 12.16 29.11
C ASN A 213 16.29 11.20 29.50
N PRO A 214 16.06 10.93 30.81
CA PRO A 214 14.98 10.06 31.28
C PRO A 214 13.59 10.45 30.76
N ILE A 215 13.40 11.71 30.35
CA ILE A 215 12.16 12.20 29.73
C ILE A 215 11.90 11.55 28.36
N ILE A 216 12.94 11.29 27.55
CA ILE A 216 12.80 10.80 26.16
C ILE A 216 12.55 9.30 26.12
N ARG A 217 13.21 8.57 27.02
CA ARG A 217 13.17 7.09 27.11
C ARG A 217 11.77 6.50 27.02
N PRO A 218 10.76 6.92 27.81
CA PRO A 218 9.42 6.34 27.73
C PRO A 218 8.75 6.57 26.37
N TYR A 219 9.01 7.71 25.70
CA TYR A 219 8.42 7.97 24.40
C TYR A 219 9.04 7.09 23.30
N LEU A 220 10.35 6.87 23.31
CA LEU A 220 11.00 5.97 22.35
C LEU A 220 10.51 4.53 22.53
N VAL A 221 10.41 4.06 23.78
CA VAL A 221 9.86 2.72 24.08
C VAL A 221 8.41 2.60 23.60
N LEU A 222 7.60 3.65 23.79
CA LEU A 222 6.21 3.65 23.33
C LEU A 222 6.10 3.62 21.80
N ILE A 223 6.97 4.34 21.08
CA ILE A 223 7.04 4.28 19.61
C ILE A 223 7.46 2.88 19.16
N MET A 224 8.52 2.31 19.75
CA MET A 224 8.97 0.94 19.47
C MET A 224 7.85 -0.08 19.66
N GLN A 225 7.17 -0.04 20.81
CA GLN A 225 6.11 -0.99 21.13
C GLN A 225 4.94 -0.90 20.15
N ARG A 226 4.61 0.32 19.68
CA ARG A 226 3.56 0.54 18.68
C ARG A 226 3.99 0.10 17.28
N SER A 227 5.23 0.37 16.88
CA SER A 227 5.80 -0.08 15.61
C SER A 227 5.95 -1.60 15.52
N LEU A 228 6.16 -2.30 16.64
CA LEU A 228 6.26 -3.76 16.72
C LEU A 228 4.91 -4.47 16.75
N ARG A 229 3.82 -3.73 16.99
CA ARG A 229 2.45 -4.23 16.88
C ARG A 229 1.72 -3.49 15.76
N PRO A 230 2.22 -3.57 14.50
CA PRO A 230 1.47 -3.02 13.39
C PRO A 230 0.12 -3.73 13.37
N LEU A 231 -0.97 -2.99 13.09
CA LEU A 231 -2.31 -3.56 13.06
C LEU A 231 -2.30 -4.78 12.13
N PRO A 232 -2.50 -5.99 12.67
CA PRO A 232 -2.46 -7.18 11.84
C PRO A 232 -3.64 -7.08 10.88
N ILE A 233 -3.35 -7.03 9.58
CA ILE A 233 -4.38 -7.05 8.54
C ILE A 233 -4.86 -8.51 8.46
N LYS A 234 -5.73 -8.85 9.42
CA LYS A 234 -6.37 -10.15 9.51
C LYS A 234 -7.78 -10.04 8.97
N THR A 235 -8.00 -10.69 7.85
CA THR A 235 -9.33 -10.96 7.31
C THR A 235 -9.89 -12.20 8.01
N PRO A 236 -11.11 -12.16 8.59
CA PRO A 236 -11.70 -13.32 9.24
C PRO A 236 -11.72 -14.54 8.31
N GLY A 237 -11.13 -15.65 8.75
CA GLY A 237 -11.04 -16.89 7.97
C GLY A 237 -9.89 -16.94 6.96
N PHE A 238 -8.98 -15.97 6.94
CA PHE A 238 -7.80 -15.95 6.07
C PHE A 238 -6.50 -15.87 6.87
N GLU A 239 -5.40 -16.33 6.25
CA GLU A 239 -4.05 -16.15 6.79
C GLU A 239 -3.67 -14.67 6.87
N GLU A 240 -2.86 -14.35 7.88
CA GLU A 240 -2.31 -13.02 8.07
C GLU A 240 -1.46 -12.59 6.87
N VAL A 241 -1.66 -11.36 6.41
CA VAL A 241 -0.90 -10.80 5.29
C VAL A 241 0.57 -10.65 5.71
N SER A 242 1.41 -11.56 5.25
CA SER A 242 2.84 -11.56 5.52
C SER A 242 3.64 -11.88 4.25
N LEU A 243 4.93 -11.52 4.26
CA LEU A 243 5.86 -11.89 3.19
C LEU A 243 5.95 -13.42 3.03
N GLN A 244 5.83 -14.15 4.15
CA GLN A 244 5.82 -15.61 4.17
C GLN A 244 4.58 -16.17 3.45
N THR A 245 3.40 -15.65 3.74
CA THR A 245 2.15 -16.04 3.06
C THR A 245 2.22 -15.78 1.56
N PHE A 246 2.81 -14.67 1.14
CA PHE A 246 3.08 -14.39 -0.27
C PHE A 246 4.03 -15.42 -0.89
N SER A 247 5.15 -15.71 -0.22
CA SER A 247 6.14 -16.69 -0.69
C SER A 247 5.51 -18.09 -0.85
N ASN A 248 4.71 -18.52 0.13
CA ASN A 248 3.99 -19.80 0.10
C ASN A 248 2.99 -19.87 -1.08
N LYS A 249 2.26 -18.78 -1.34
CA LYS A 249 1.32 -18.70 -2.48
C LYS A 249 2.03 -18.75 -3.83
N MET A 250 3.14 -18.03 -3.98
CA MET A 250 3.98 -18.07 -5.19
C MET A 250 4.55 -19.47 -5.42
N ALA A 251 5.08 -20.11 -4.37
CA ALA A 251 5.59 -21.47 -4.46
C ALA A 251 4.50 -22.48 -4.86
N SER A 252 3.29 -22.33 -4.31
CA SER A 252 2.14 -23.17 -4.66
C SER A 252 1.69 -22.97 -6.10
N ALA A 253 1.61 -21.73 -6.59
CA ALA A 253 1.27 -21.42 -7.98
C ALA A 253 2.32 -21.98 -8.95
N TYR A 254 3.59 -21.85 -8.62
CA TYR A 254 4.69 -22.41 -9.42
C TYR A 254 4.66 -23.95 -9.43
N SER A 255 4.35 -24.57 -8.29
CA SER A 255 4.16 -26.03 -8.20
C SER A 255 3.00 -26.50 -9.08
N PHE A 256 1.85 -25.81 -9.03
CA PHE A 256 0.70 -26.11 -9.88
C PHE A 256 1.01 -25.96 -11.38
N TYR A 257 1.69 -24.87 -11.75
CA TYR A 257 2.17 -24.66 -13.12
C TYR A 257 3.07 -25.81 -13.58
N ASN A 258 4.01 -26.26 -12.74
CA ASN A 258 4.89 -27.38 -13.06
C ASN A 258 4.12 -28.70 -13.21
N MET A 259 3.09 -28.96 -12.40
CA MET A 259 2.23 -30.13 -12.54
C MET A 259 1.45 -30.10 -13.87
N LEU A 260 0.85 -28.95 -14.22
CA LEU A 260 0.14 -28.78 -15.49
C LEU A 260 1.08 -28.99 -16.69
N ARG A 261 2.29 -28.43 -16.61
CA ARG A 261 3.32 -28.62 -17.64
C ARG A 261 3.72 -30.08 -17.80
N GLN A 262 3.78 -30.84 -16.70
CA GLN A 262 4.09 -32.28 -16.76
C GLN A 262 2.91 -33.12 -17.27
N ALA A 263 1.68 -32.67 -17.03
CA ALA A 263 0.47 -33.36 -17.46
C ALA A 263 0.27 -33.33 -19.00
N ASN A 264 1.04 -32.52 -19.75
CA ASN A 264 1.07 -32.48 -21.22
C ASN A 264 -0.33 -32.62 -21.86
N ILE A 265 -1.22 -31.69 -21.50
CA ILE A 265 -2.33 -31.24 -22.36
C ILE A 265 -1.82 -30.04 -23.14
#